data_AF-R7U5S6-F1
#
_entry.id   AF-R7U5S6-F1
#
_cell.length_a   1.000
_cell.length_b   1.000
_cell.length_c   1.000
_cell.angle_alpha   90.00
_cell.angle_beta   90.00
_cell.angle_gamma   90.00
#
_symmetry.space_group_name_H-M   'P 1'
#
loop_
_entity.id
_entity.type
_entity.pdbx_description
1 polymer ?
#
loop_
_entity_poly.entity_id
_entity_poly.type
_entity_poly.pdbx_seq_one_letter_code
_entity_poly.pdbx_strand_id
1 'polypeptide(L)'
;MSESVASEISKSWEKSGKSDFIQQCRSIVENETHLVGGIDRKDAKRALYDVCWLALKGSLKVEQTVGALTEVMELHDELSSVLADVLGVLVEKRKEIEENPRIAV
;
A
#
# COMPACT_ATOMS: atom_id res chain seq x y z
N MET A 1 -13.01 4.58 -16.33
CA MET A 1 -11.55 4.81 -16.33
C MET A 1 -10.94 3.64 -15.59
N SER A 2 -10.22 2.80 -16.34
CA SER A 2 -9.37 1.64 -15.98
C SER A 2 -9.80 0.77 -14.81
N GLU A 3 -10.03 -0.53 -15.07
CA GLU A 3 -9.81 -1.58 -14.06
C GLU A 3 -8.49 -1.28 -13.35
N SER A 4 -8.59 -0.88 -12.08
CA SER A 4 -7.47 -0.28 -11.35
C SER A 4 -6.31 -1.26 -11.27
N VAL A 5 -5.07 -0.77 -11.32
CA VAL A 5 -3.81 -1.50 -11.06
C VAL A 5 -3.93 -2.47 -9.86
N ALA A 6 -4.72 -2.10 -8.84
CA ALA A 6 -5.05 -2.94 -7.69
C ALA A 6 -5.73 -4.29 -8.07
N SER A 7 -6.58 -4.32 -9.09
CA SER A 7 -7.23 -5.52 -9.64
C SER A 7 -6.22 -6.47 -10.28
N GLU A 8 -5.20 -5.95 -10.95
CA GLU A 8 -4.16 -6.77 -11.58
C GLU A 8 -3.18 -7.29 -10.52
N ILE A 9 -2.78 -6.45 -9.57
CA ILE A 9 -1.91 -6.83 -8.43
C ILE A 9 -2.54 -7.95 -7.60
N SER A 10 -3.84 -7.88 -7.31
CA SER A 10 -4.50 -8.94 -6.53
C SER A 10 -4.56 -10.28 -7.26
N LYS A 11 -4.74 -10.27 -8.59
CA LYS A 11 -4.75 -11.49 -9.41
C LYS A 11 -3.36 -12.12 -9.58
N SER A 12 -2.30 -11.32 -9.58
CA SER A 12 -0.92 -11.78 -9.77
C SER A 12 -0.10 -11.87 -8.48
N TRP A 13 -0.69 -11.58 -7.30
CA TRP A 13 0.06 -11.45 -6.04
C TRP A 13 0.97 -12.63 -5.71
N GLU A 14 0.46 -13.87 -5.83
CA GLU A 14 1.24 -15.09 -5.56
C GLU A 14 2.30 -15.40 -6.64
N LYS A 15 2.20 -14.80 -7.83
CA LYS A 15 3.12 -15.04 -8.96
C LYS A 15 4.23 -13.99 -9.03
N SER A 16 3.85 -12.71 -9.08
CA SER A 16 4.79 -11.58 -9.21
C SER A 16 4.34 -10.34 -8.44
N GLY A 17 3.07 -10.19 -8.09
CA GLY A 17 2.56 -8.95 -7.52
C GLY A 17 3.26 -8.52 -6.23
N LYS A 18 3.70 -9.47 -5.39
CA LYS A 18 4.55 -9.16 -4.22
C LYS A 18 5.91 -8.59 -4.63
N SER A 19 6.63 -9.25 -5.55
CA SER A 19 7.96 -8.79 -5.97
C SER A 19 7.89 -7.46 -6.72
N ASP A 20 6.85 -7.29 -7.55
CA ASP A 20 6.59 -6.08 -8.32
C ASP A 20 6.31 -4.89 -7.39
N PHE A 21 5.51 -5.11 -6.34
CA PHE A 21 5.26 -4.12 -5.29
C PHE A 21 6.53 -3.73 -4.54
N ILE A 22 7.34 -4.69 -4.09
CA ILE A 22 8.58 -4.41 -3.37
C ILE A 22 9.57 -3.65 -4.28
N GLN A 23 9.67 -4.03 -5.55
CA GLN A 23 10.50 -3.35 -6.53
C GLN A 23 10.01 -1.92 -6.80
N GLN A 24 8.69 -1.70 -6.85
CA GLN A 24 8.12 -0.37 -6.97
C GLN A 24 8.49 0.49 -5.75
N CYS A 25 8.33 -0.02 -4.53
CA CYS A 25 8.72 0.71 -3.32
C CYS A 25 10.22 1.01 -3.28
N ARG A 26 11.06 0.07 -3.72
CA ARG A 26 12.51 0.30 -3.85
C ARG A 26 12.82 1.43 -4.82
N SER A 27 12.19 1.43 -5.99
CA SER A 27 12.35 2.48 -7.00
C SER A 27 11.90 3.85 -6.46
N ILE A 28 10.80 3.91 -5.70
CA ILE A 28 10.33 5.14 -5.05
C ILE A 28 11.40 5.67 -4.09
N VAL A 29 11.92 4.82 -3.18
CA VAL A 29 12.99 5.20 -2.25
C VAL A 29 14.23 5.70 -2.99
N GLU A 30 14.70 4.96 -3.99
CA GLU A 30 15.91 5.28 -4.75
C GLU A 30 15.76 6.59 -5.54
N ASN A 31 14.63 6.82 -6.21
CA ASN A 31 14.43 8.03 -7.00
C ASN A 31 14.25 9.27 -6.12
N GLU A 32 13.60 9.14 -4.97
CA GLU A 32 13.25 10.29 -4.12
C GLU A 32 14.33 10.63 -3.09
N THR A 33 15.19 9.69 -2.72
CA THR A 33 16.40 10.00 -1.92
C THR A 33 17.37 10.95 -2.64
N HIS A 34 17.32 11.02 -3.99
CA HIS A 34 18.09 11.97 -4.78
C HIS A 34 17.45 13.36 -4.91
N LEU A 35 16.18 13.51 -4.51
CA LEU A 35 15.48 14.78 -4.53
C LEU A 35 15.67 15.48 -3.18
N VAL A 36 16.09 16.74 -3.21
CA VAL A 36 16.30 17.57 -2.01
C VAL A 36 14.95 17.76 -1.30
N GLY A 37 14.65 16.90 -0.31
CA GLY A 37 13.36 16.92 0.38
C GLY A 37 12.93 15.62 1.06
N GLY A 38 13.62 14.50 0.81
CA GLY A 38 13.22 13.18 1.32
C GLY A 38 12.26 12.46 0.38
N ILE A 39 11.73 11.31 0.81
CA ILE A 39 10.76 10.52 0.03
C ILE A 39 9.53 11.40 -0.27
N ASP A 40 9.18 11.59 -1.55
CA ASP A 40 7.88 12.13 -1.94
C ASP A 40 6.82 11.13 -1.47
N ARG A 41 6.31 11.44 -0.27
CA ARG A 41 5.37 10.61 0.45
C ARG A 41 4.14 10.30 -0.38
N LYS A 42 3.83 11.03 -1.46
CA LYS A 42 2.65 10.78 -2.26
C LYS A 42 2.66 9.40 -2.93
N ASP A 43 3.76 9.04 -3.61
CA ASP A 43 3.82 7.78 -4.36
C ASP A 43 4.00 6.60 -3.40
N ALA A 44 4.82 6.76 -2.35
CA ALA A 44 4.91 5.81 -1.25
C ALA A 44 3.55 5.59 -0.55
N LYS A 45 2.83 6.66 -0.19
CA LYS A 45 1.49 6.57 0.43
C LYS A 45 0.53 5.83 -0.47
N ARG A 46 0.53 6.13 -1.77
CA ARG A 46 -0.38 5.50 -2.73
C ARG A 46 -0.12 4.00 -2.85
N ALA A 47 1.14 3.60 -3.03
CA ALA A 47 1.52 2.18 -3.15
C ALA A 47 1.13 1.40 -1.89
N LEU A 48 1.44 1.94 -0.71
CA LEU A 48 1.10 1.31 0.58
C LEU A 48 -0.41 1.26 0.81
N TYR A 49 -1.13 2.33 0.44
CA TYR A 49 -2.60 2.39 0.54
C TYR A 49 -3.25 1.31 -0.31
N ASP A 50 -2.84 1.16 -1.57
CA ASP A 50 -3.46 0.20 -2.50
C ASP A 50 -3.30 -1.24 -1.99
N VAL A 51 -2.11 -1.63 -1.52
CA VAL A 51 -1.87 -2.97 -0.96
C VAL A 51 -2.66 -3.21 0.33
N CYS A 52 -2.66 -2.24 1.26
CA CYS A 52 -3.42 -2.35 2.50
C CYS A 52 -4.94 -2.41 2.22
N TRP A 53 -5.42 -1.65 1.25
CA TRP A 53 -6.82 -1.64 0.86
C TRP A 53 -7.25 -2.97 0.23
N LEU A 54 -6.40 -3.58 -0.60
CA LEU A 54 -6.65 -4.91 -1.15
C LEU A 54 -6.72 -5.99 -0.06
N ALA A 55 -5.85 -5.92 0.95
CA ALA A 55 -5.91 -6.81 2.10
C ALA A 55 -7.21 -6.60 2.91
N LEU A 56 -7.60 -5.35 3.16
CA LEU A 56 -8.86 -5.02 3.85
C LEU A 56 -10.10 -5.49 3.09
N LYS A 57 -10.06 -5.45 1.75
CA LYS A 57 -11.12 -6.01 0.88
C LYS A 57 -11.13 -7.54 0.81
N GLY A 58 -10.18 -8.21 1.46
CA GLY A 58 -10.02 -9.67 1.37
C GLY A 58 -9.49 -10.16 0.03
N SER A 59 -8.96 -9.26 -0.82
CA SER A 59 -8.35 -9.62 -2.10
C SER A 59 -6.92 -10.16 -1.92
N LEU A 60 -6.27 -9.86 -0.81
CA LEU A 60 -4.95 -10.40 -0.42
C LEU A 60 -5.04 -11.04 0.97
N LYS A 61 -4.26 -12.12 1.18
CA LYS A 61 -4.11 -12.74 2.51
C LYS A 61 -3.32 -11.80 3.42
N VAL A 62 -3.83 -11.55 4.63
CA VAL A 62 -3.23 -10.62 5.59
C VAL A 62 -1.78 -11.00 5.89
N GLU A 63 -1.47 -12.28 6.07
CA GLU A 63 -0.13 -12.75 6.38
C GLU A 63 0.87 -12.44 5.26
N GLN A 64 0.42 -12.56 3.99
CA GLN A 64 1.24 -12.25 2.82
C GLN A 64 1.46 -10.76 2.66
N THR A 65 0.43 -9.96 2.92
CA THR A 65 0.52 -8.50 2.91
C THR A 65 1.45 -8.01 4.01
N VAL A 66 1.32 -8.53 5.23
CA VAL A 66 2.21 -8.17 6.36
C VAL A 66 3.65 -8.53 6.01
N GLY A 67 3.92 -9.72 5.46
CA GLY A 67 5.26 -10.08 5.01
C GLY A 67 5.84 -9.11 3.99
N ALA A 68 5.06 -8.71 2.98
CA ALA A 68 5.49 -7.74 1.98
C ALA A 68 5.73 -6.34 2.58
N LEU A 69 4.87 -5.89 3.48
CA LEU A 69 5.04 -4.60 4.16
C LEU A 69 6.29 -4.59 5.04
N THR A 70 6.56 -5.66 5.79
CA THR A 70 7.80 -5.80 6.58
C THR A 70 9.04 -5.64 5.71
N GLU A 71 9.10 -6.34 4.57
CA GLU A 71 10.22 -6.20 3.62
C GLU A 71 10.35 -4.77 3.06
N VAL A 72 9.23 -4.07 2.84
CA VAL A 72 9.25 -2.67 2.40
C VAL A 72 9.74 -1.73 3.51
N MET A 73 9.40 -1.99 4.78
CA MET A 73 9.87 -1.17 5.90
C MET A 73 11.38 -1.25 6.09
N GLU A 74 12.00 -2.37 5.71
CA GLU A 74 13.46 -2.54 5.74
C GLU A 74 14.20 -1.74 4.66
N LEU A 75 13.49 -1.17 3.67
CA LEU A 75 14.11 -0.38 2.60
C LEU A 75 14.55 1.01 3.06
N HIS A 76 13.76 1.66 3.92
CA HIS A 76 14.03 3.02 4.40
C HIS A 76 13.20 3.37 5.64
N ASP A 77 13.80 4.03 6.62
CA ASP A 77 13.17 4.35 7.91
C ASP A 77 11.89 5.19 7.79
N GLU A 78 11.82 6.10 6.81
CA GLU A 78 10.62 6.93 6.60
C GLU A 78 9.39 6.12 6.15
N LEU A 79 9.57 4.96 5.52
CA LEU A 79 8.45 4.15 5.04
C LEU A 79 7.56 3.65 6.19
N SER A 80 8.15 3.43 7.38
CA SER A 80 7.41 3.10 8.60
C SER A 80 6.46 4.23 9.01
N SER A 81 6.93 5.47 8.97
CA SER A 81 6.09 6.65 9.24
C SER A 81 5.00 6.81 8.18
N VAL A 82 5.33 6.56 6.91
CA VAL A 82 4.36 6.66 5.81
C VAL A 82 3.27 5.59 5.93
N LEU A 83 3.64 4.35 6.28
CA LEU A 83 2.68 3.27 6.51
C LEU A 83 1.74 3.61 7.68
N ALA A 84 2.26 4.19 8.76
CA ALA A 84 1.42 4.63 9.88
C ALA A 84 0.37 5.67 9.45
N ASP A 85 0.75 6.66 8.63
CA ASP A 85 -0.19 7.64 8.06
C ASP A 85 -1.29 6.94 7.23
N VAL A 86 -0.89 5.99 6.38
CA VAL A 86 -1.82 5.23 5.52
C VAL A 86 -2.81 4.41 6.36
N LEU A 87 -2.32 3.72 7.39
CA LEU A 87 -3.18 2.95 8.29
C LEU A 87 -4.16 3.85 9.05
N GLY A 88 -3.74 5.05 9.46
CA GLY A 88 -4.62 6.04 10.07
C GLY A 88 -5.82 6.39 9.17
N VAL A 89 -5.55 6.73 7.90
CA VAL A 89 -6.59 7.03 6.89
C VAL A 89 -7.50 5.82 6.66
N LEU A 90 -6.95 4.61 6.59
CA LEU A 90 -7.73 3.40 6.37
C LEU A 90 -8.62 3.04 7.56
N VAL A 91 -8.15 3.25 8.79
CA VAL A 91 -8.94 3.04 10.01
C VAL A 91 -10.10 4.02 10.06
N GLU A 92 -9.87 5.29 9.76
CA GLU A 92 -10.94 6.29 9.67
C GLU A 92 -11.97 5.92 8.60
N LYS A 93 -11.52 5.59 7.40
CA LYS A 93 -12.39 5.14 6.30
C LYS A 93 -13.20 3.89 6.66
N ARG A 94 -12.60 2.93 7.38
CA ARG A 94 -13.30 1.72 7.82
C ARG A 94 -14.43 2.05 8.78
N LYS A 95 -14.21 2.95 9.73
CA LYS A 95 -15.25 3.40 10.67
C LYS A 95 -16.42 4.05 9.93
N GLU A 96 -16.14 4.89 8.93
CA GLU A 96 -17.17 5.51 8.10
C GLU A 96 -18.05 4.46 7.37
N ILE A 97 -17.45 3.39 6.84
CA ILE A 97 -18.17 2.30 6.17
C ILE A 97 -19.03 1.51 7.18
N GLU A 98 -18.52 1.27 8.38
CA GLU A 98 -19.24 0.55 9.45
C GLU A 98 -20.42 1.37 10.00
N GLU A 99 -20.22 2.68 10.20
CA GLU A 99 -21.24 3.60 10.70
C GLU A 99 -22.28 3.98 9.63
N ASN A 100 -21.94 3.87 8.34
CA ASN A 100 -22.84 4.17 7.24
C ASN A 100 -22.82 3.07 6.14
N PRO A 101 -23.59 1.98 6.32
CA PRO A 101 -23.60 0.85 5.39
C PRO A 101 -24.10 1.18 3.97
N ARG A 102 -24.63 2.39 3.75
CA ARG A 102 -25.00 2.88 2.40
C ARG A 102 -23.80 3.22 1.52
N ILE A 103 -22.61 3.39 2.10
CA ILE A 103 -21.36 3.66 1.37
C ILE A 103 -20.65 2.33 0.98
N ALA A 104 -21.14 1.19 1.46
CA ALA A 104 -20.58 -0.14 1.17
C ALA A 104 -21.00 -0.73 -0.19
N VAL A 105 -21.75 0.02 -1.01
CA VAL A 105 -22.30 -0.41 -2.31
C VAL A 105 -21.41 0.04 -3.47
#